data_AF-A0A1W1CLY0-F1
#
_entry.id   AF-A0A1W1CLY0-F1
#
_cell.length_a   1.000
_cell.length_b   1.000
_cell.length_c   1.000
_cell.angle_alpha   90.00
_cell.angle_beta   90.00
_cell.angle_gamma   90.00
#
_symmetry.space_group_name_H-M   'P 1'
#
loop_
_entity.id
_entity.type
_entity.pdbx_description
1 polymer ?
#
loop_
_entity_poly.entity_id
_entity_poly.type
_entity_poly.pdbx_seq_one_letter_code
_entity_poly.pdbx_strand_id
1 'polypeptide(L)'
;MSEHDLYYGTNKVINFLFIALVFIILLFSYLENVENLVRILSFASAGIAIALKDWFMSIIGWFVILISGSIHVGDRVKFVKDGFEYVGDVVDISILRITLHEDVTLTSVYKNRRTGRIIFIPNNYIFTDMIANYSHAGLKTVWDGIDFYITFDSNVAKAQAIAKEVTRKYAKGYTDMTRKQLNRLRSKYSIRNTAVEPRILGFLDTYGVRISAWYLTNSYATLTLRSTISMEILSKLKEADDIFISYPSQSLYMDKPAPKNLEEKSEKSEKSIF
;
A
#
# COMPACT_ATOMS: atom_id res chain seq x y z
N MET A 1 10.68 27.41 -23.75
CA MET A 1 9.85 28.41 -23.05
C MET A 1 9.79 29.61 -23.96
N SER A 2 8.61 30.04 -24.40
CA SER A 2 8.52 31.15 -25.35
C SER A 2 8.88 32.46 -24.65
N GLU A 3 9.47 33.43 -25.36
CA GLU A 3 9.79 34.75 -24.79
C GLU A 3 8.56 35.44 -24.17
N HIS A 4 7.37 35.10 -24.67
CA HIS A 4 6.10 35.58 -24.19
C HIS A 4 5.75 35.04 -22.78
N ASP A 5 6.12 33.80 -22.46
CA ASP A 5 5.88 33.18 -21.13
C ASP A 5 6.78 33.81 -20.06
N LEU A 6 8.02 34.14 -20.43
CA LEU A 6 9.01 34.81 -19.58
C LEU A 6 8.62 36.27 -19.30
N TYR A 7 8.17 37.01 -20.32
CA TYR A 7 7.73 38.40 -20.17
C TYR A 7 6.47 38.51 -19.30
N TYR A 8 5.48 37.64 -19.53
CA TYR A 8 4.26 37.59 -18.72
C TYR A 8 4.56 37.22 -17.25
N GLY A 9 5.43 36.22 -17.02
CA GLY A 9 5.85 35.83 -15.67
C GLY A 9 6.59 36.97 -14.95
N THR A 10 7.48 37.66 -15.65
CA THR A 10 8.28 38.77 -15.09
C THR A 10 7.40 39.95 -14.70
N ASN A 11 6.47 40.38 -15.57
CA ASN A 11 5.55 41.48 -15.25
C ASN A 11 4.64 41.15 -14.06
N LYS A 12 4.21 39.90 -13.92
CA LYS A 12 3.40 39.46 -12.79
C LYS A 12 4.16 39.51 -11.47
N VAL A 13 5.43 39.10 -11.48
CA VAL A 13 6.33 39.18 -10.32
C VAL A 13 6.61 40.64 -9.97
N ILE A 14 6.91 41.50 -10.94
CA ILE A 14 7.16 42.93 -10.72
C ILE A 14 5.92 43.61 -10.13
N ASN A 15 4.73 43.36 -10.67
CA ASN A 15 3.50 43.95 -10.14
C ASN A 15 3.20 43.45 -8.72
N PHE A 16 3.41 42.16 -8.44
CA PHE A 16 3.29 41.62 -7.08
C PHE A 16 4.28 42.28 -6.11
N LEU A 17 5.54 42.44 -6.50
CA LEU A 17 6.56 43.12 -5.70
C LEU A 17 6.22 44.60 -5.48
N PHE A 18 5.68 45.28 -6.49
CA PHE A 18 5.25 46.68 -6.37
C PHE A 18 4.09 46.85 -5.38
N ILE A 19 3.06 46.00 -5.49
CA ILE A 19 1.93 46.00 -4.54
C ILE A 19 2.44 45.70 -3.12
N ALA A 20 3.32 44.72 -2.95
CA ALA A 20 3.92 44.39 -1.66
C ALA A 20 4.75 45.56 -1.11
N LEU A 21 5.51 46.26 -1.95
CA LEU A 21 6.31 47.42 -1.54
C LEU A 21 5.42 48.58 -1.10
N VAL A 22 4.37 48.91 -1.86
CA VAL A 22 3.39 49.95 -1.49
C VAL A 22 2.73 49.60 -0.15
N PHE A 23 2.34 48.33 0.04
CA PHE A 23 1.77 47.86 1.30
C PHE A 23 2.76 48.01 2.47
N ILE A 24 4.04 47.66 2.26
CA ILE A 24 5.10 47.81 3.27
C ILE A 24 5.29 49.30 3.62
N ILE A 25 5.32 50.21 2.64
CA ILE A 25 5.46 51.65 2.88
C ILE A 25 4.28 52.19 3.69
N LEU A 26 3.04 51.82 3.34
CA LEU A 26 1.84 52.20 4.08
C LEU A 26 1.85 51.64 5.51
N LEU A 27 2.31 50.40 5.67
CA LEU A 27 2.48 49.78 6.98
C LEU A 27 3.46 50.60 7.81
N PHE A 28 4.65 50.92 7.28
CA PHE A 28 5.67 51.72 7.97
C PHE A 28 5.22 53.16 8.27
N SER A 29 4.40 53.77 7.41
CA SER A 29 3.84 55.10 7.63
C SER A 29 2.87 55.18 8.83
N TYR A 30 2.28 54.06 9.25
CA TYR A 30 1.37 54.00 10.40
C TYR A 30 2.09 53.66 11.73
N LEU A 31 3.41 53.44 11.68
CA LEU A 31 4.22 53.03 12.84
C LEU A 31 4.78 54.23 13.60
N GLU A 32 3.92 55.08 14.16
CA GLU A 32 4.39 56.12 15.08
C GLU A 32 4.77 55.58 16.48
N ASN A 33 4.37 54.34 16.80
CA ASN A 33 4.66 53.68 18.09
C ASN A 33 5.29 52.30 17.92
N VAL A 34 6.52 52.14 18.44
CA VAL A 34 7.30 50.88 18.42
C VAL A 34 6.54 49.72 19.08
N GLU A 35 5.72 49.99 20.09
CA GLU A 35 4.91 48.96 20.76
C GLU A 35 3.84 48.35 19.84
N ASN A 36 3.17 49.16 19.01
CA ASN A 36 2.19 48.68 18.04
C ASN A 36 2.86 47.87 16.93
N LEU A 37 4.07 48.25 16.53
CA LEU A 37 4.89 47.48 15.59
C LEU A 37 5.19 46.08 16.13
N VAL A 38 5.64 45.97 17.38
CA VAL A 38 5.96 44.67 18.00
C VAL A 38 4.72 43.78 18.07
N ARG A 39 3.56 44.33 18.42
CA ARG A 39 2.30 43.57 18.45
C ARG A 39 1.91 43.06 17.06
N ILE A 40 1.89 43.94 16.05
CA ILE A 40 1.53 43.57 14.67
C ILE A 40 2.51 42.51 14.12
N LEU A 41 3.82 42.70 14.32
CA LEU A 41 4.82 41.72 13.89
C LEU A 41 4.66 40.40 14.63
N SER A 42 4.35 40.40 15.93
CA SER A 42 4.14 39.15 16.69
C SER A 42 2.97 38.34 16.13
N PHE A 43 1.84 39.00 15.86
CA PHE A 43 0.68 38.34 15.22
C PHE A 43 1.00 37.89 13.79
N ALA A 44 1.66 38.72 12.99
CA ALA A 44 2.06 38.38 11.63
C ALA A 44 3.04 37.19 11.61
N SER A 45 4.04 37.18 12.50
CA SER A 45 5.00 36.09 12.65
C SER A 45 4.33 34.78 13.05
N ALA A 46 3.35 34.81 13.97
CA ALA A 46 2.59 33.61 14.33
C ALA A 46 1.80 33.05 13.13
N GLY A 47 1.17 33.93 12.35
CA GLY A 47 0.46 33.54 11.12
C GLY A 47 1.40 32.92 10.07
N ILE A 48 2.56 33.55 9.84
CA ILE A 48 3.59 33.05 8.91
C ILE A 48 4.12 31.69 9.39
N ALA A 49 4.37 31.52 10.69
CA ALA A 49 4.86 30.26 11.25
C ALA A 49 3.86 29.11 11.03
N ILE A 50 2.56 29.37 11.23
CA ILE A 50 1.50 28.38 10.96
C ILE A 50 1.44 28.04 9.47
N ALA A 51 1.52 29.05 8.58
CA ALA A 51 1.43 28.86 7.14
C ALA A 51 2.65 28.11 6.56
N LEU A 52 3.86 28.38 7.06
CA LEU A 52 5.10 27.77 6.59
C LEU A 52 5.49 26.49 7.33
N LYS A 53 4.69 26.06 8.30
CA LYS A 53 4.96 24.88 9.14
C LYS A 53 5.40 23.68 8.31
N ASP A 54 4.64 23.30 7.29
CA ASP A 54 4.91 22.07 6.53
C ASP A 54 6.16 22.15 5.67
N TRP A 55 6.50 23.34 5.16
CA TRP A 55 7.75 23.58 4.43
C TRP A 55 8.95 23.41 5.36
N PHE A 56 8.89 24.06 6.52
CA PHE A 56 9.94 23.97 7.52
C PHE A 56 10.09 22.54 8.06
N MET A 57 8.99 21.87 8.37
CA MET A 57 8.99 20.47 8.79
C MET A 57 9.51 19.53 7.71
N SER A 58 9.30 19.83 6.42
CA SER A 58 9.88 19.03 5.33
C SER A 58 11.40 19.15 5.25
N ILE A 59 11.94 20.35 5.50
CA ILE A 59 13.40 20.56 5.58
C ILE A 59 13.98 19.77 6.76
N ILE A 60 13.36 19.84 7.94
CA ILE A 60 13.78 19.02 9.09
C ILE A 60 13.66 17.53 8.76
N GLY A 61 12.57 17.12 8.12
CA GLY A 61 12.34 15.75 7.69
C GLY A 61 13.45 15.23 6.78
N TRP A 62 13.91 16.06 5.84
CA TRP A 62 15.04 15.74 4.97
C TRP A 62 16.33 15.47 5.78
N PHE A 63 16.68 16.34 6.73
CA PHE A 63 17.84 16.11 7.60
C PHE A 63 17.70 14.81 8.40
N VAL A 64 16.51 14.52 8.93
CA VAL A 64 16.25 13.29 9.66
C VAL A 64 16.40 12.05 8.76
N ILE A 65 15.89 12.09 7.53
CA ILE A 65 16.06 10.98 6.57
C ILE A 65 17.55 10.73 6.31
N LEU A 66 18.33 11.79 6.05
CA LEU A 66 19.77 11.70 5.79
C LEU A 66 20.55 11.14 7.00
N ILE A 67 20.30 11.65 8.20
CA ILE A 67 21.03 11.24 9.41
C ILE A 67 20.62 9.85 9.87
N SER A 68 19.31 9.54 9.82
CA SER A 68 18.81 8.23 10.25
C SER A 68 19.23 7.10 9.30
N GLY A 69 19.44 7.42 8.02
CA GLY A 69 19.67 6.41 6.98
C GLY A 69 18.51 5.42 6.89
N SER A 70 17.28 5.83 7.21
CA SER A 70 16.09 4.98 7.21
C SER A 70 15.57 4.68 5.80
N ILE A 71 15.81 5.60 4.87
CA ILE A 71 15.40 5.52 3.46
C ILE A 71 16.53 6.06 2.61
N HIS A 72 16.94 5.32 1.58
CA HIS A 72 17.93 5.76 0.60
C HIS A 72 17.37 5.74 -0.82
N VAL A 73 18.02 6.48 -1.71
CA VAL A 73 17.78 6.36 -3.15
C VAL A 73 18.04 4.93 -3.61
N GLY A 74 17.10 4.36 -4.35
CA GLY A 74 17.09 2.97 -4.79
C GLY A 74 16.36 2.02 -3.84
N ASP A 75 15.91 2.47 -2.67
CA ASP A 75 15.14 1.63 -1.76
C ASP A 75 13.72 1.40 -2.27
N ARG A 76 13.24 0.15 -2.13
CA ARG A 76 11.85 -0.22 -2.32
C ARG A 76 11.08 0.10 -1.05
N VAL A 77 10.15 1.04 -1.10
CA VAL A 77 9.36 1.46 0.05
C VAL A 77 7.87 1.33 -0.20
N LYS A 78 7.11 1.09 0.88
CA LYS A 78 5.66 1.22 0.92
C LYS A 78 5.30 2.44 1.75
N PHE A 79 4.61 3.37 1.11
CA PHE A 79 4.02 4.55 1.73
C PHE A 79 2.53 4.31 1.97
N VAL A 80 2.04 4.63 3.17
CA VAL A 80 0.63 4.49 3.55
C VAL A 80 0.11 5.81 4.10
N LYS A 81 -0.92 6.36 3.45
CA LYS A 81 -1.59 7.58 3.89
C LYS A 81 -3.08 7.52 3.58
N ASP A 82 -3.91 7.84 4.57
CA ASP A 82 -5.37 7.94 4.43
C ASP A 82 -6.02 6.69 3.78
N GLY A 83 -5.47 5.50 4.08
CA GLY A 83 -5.91 4.22 3.51
C GLY A 83 -5.39 3.92 2.10
N PHE A 84 -4.72 4.86 1.45
CA PHE A 84 -4.03 4.66 0.19
C PHE A 84 -2.62 4.09 0.43
N GLU A 85 -2.27 3.08 -0.35
CA GLU A 85 -0.99 2.39 -0.26
C GLU A 85 -0.26 2.50 -1.59
N TYR A 86 0.97 3.01 -1.56
CA TYR A 86 1.83 3.10 -2.74
C TYR A 86 3.11 2.33 -2.48
N VAL A 87 3.52 1.49 -3.43
CA VAL A 87 4.75 0.70 -3.33
C VAL A 87 5.61 0.98 -4.55
N GLY A 88 6.86 1.37 -4.33
CA GLY A 88 7.75 1.77 -5.41
C GLY A 88 9.19 1.96 -4.97
N ASP A 89 10.04 2.34 -5.91
CA ASP A 89 11.44 2.66 -5.67
C ASP A 89 11.63 4.16 -5.43
N VAL A 90 12.44 4.50 -4.44
CA VAL A 90 12.87 5.88 -4.23
C VAL A 90 13.85 6.28 -5.34
N VAL A 91 13.45 7.24 -6.16
CA VAL A 91 14.26 7.77 -7.27
C VAL A 91 15.14 8.90 -6.80
N ASP A 92 14.61 9.76 -5.93
CA ASP A 92 15.31 10.96 -5.44
C ASP A 92 14.80 11.35 -4.05
N ILE A 93 15.66 11.99 -3.26
CA ILE A 93 15.33 12.59 -1.97
C ILE A 93 15.78 14.05 -2.00
N SER A 94 14.86 14.93 -2.39
CA SER A 94 15.03 16.38 -2.41
C SER A 94 14.74 16.99 -1.03
N ILE A 95 15.12 18.26 -0.83
CA ILE A 95 14.95 18.99 0.46
C ILE A 95 13.50 18.99 0.97
N LEU A 96 12.52 19.05 0.07
CA LEU A 96 11.10 19.15 0.45
C LEU A 96 10.33 17.85 0.27
N ARG A 97 10.84 16.90 -0.51
CA ARG A 97 10.10 15.72 -0.94
C ARG A 97 10.97 14.53 -1.33
N ILE A 98 10.41 13.35 -1.16
CA ILE A 98 10.86 12.08 -1.74
C ILE A 98 10.14 11.88 -3.08
N THR A 99 10.87 11.48 -4.11
CA THR A 99 10.31 11.06 -5.40
C THR A 99 10.29 9.55 -5.46
N LEU A 100 9.10 8.97 -5.59
CA LEU A 100 8.86 7.53 -5.66
C LEU A 100 8.41 7.16 -7.07
N HIS A 101 9.01 6.12 -7.66
CA HIS A 101 8.51 5.50 -8.89
C HIS A 101 7.76 4.23 -8.53
N GLU A 102 6.44 4.28 -8.70
CA GLU A 102 5.55 3.17 -8.35
C GLU A 102 5.75 1.96 -9.26
N ASP A 103 5.77 0.77 -8.67
CA ASP A 103 5.94 -0.49 -9.40
C ASP A 103 4.66 -1.36 -9.33
N VAL A 104 4.60 -2.41 -10.14
CA VAL A 104 3.54 -3.41 -10.11
C VAL A 104 3.76 -4.33 -8.91
N THR A 105 2.87 -4.27 -7.93
CA THR A 105 2.92 -5.11 -6.72
C THR A 105 1.58 -5.74 -6.41
N LEU A 106 1.51 -6.57 -5.37
CA LEU A 106 0.25 -7.16 -4.92
C LEU A 106 -0.81 -6.09 -4.57
N THR A 107 -0.37 -4.97 -4.00
CA THR A 107 -1.22 -3.80 -3.76
C THR A 107 -1.81 -3.25 -5.07
N SER A 108 -1.02 -3.21 -6.15
CA SER A 108 -1.49 -2.77 -7.47
C SER A 108 -2.50 -3.74 -8.08
N VAL A 109 -2.31 -5.05 -7.86
CA VAL A 109 -3.23 -6.08 -8.36
C VAL A 109 -4.61 -5.98 -7.72
N TYR A 110 -4.68 -5.79 -6.40
CA TYR A 110 -5.95 -5.80 -5.66
C TYR A 110 -6.57 -4.42 -5.39
N LYS A 111 -5.77 -3.36 -5.29
CA LYS A 111 -6.23 -2.00 -4.95
C LYS A 111 -5.99 -1.00 -6.08
N ASN A 112 -4.74 -0.85 -6.52
CA ASN A 112 -4.32 0.23 -7.41
C ASN A 112 -3.99 -0.29 -8.81
N ARG A 113 -5.03 -0.58 -9.62
CA ARG A 113 -4.87 -1.22 -10.94
C ARG A 113 -3.95 -0.47 -11.91
N ARG A 114 -3.87 0.87 -11.82
CA ARG A 114 -2.98 1.71 -12.65
C ARG A 114 -1.72 2.04 -11.84
N THR A 115 -0.56 1.59 -12.32
CA THR A 115 0.77 1.78 -11.69
C THR A 115 1.80 2.36 -12.70
N GLY A 116 3.03 2.65 -12.25
CA GLY A 116 4.07 3.33 -13.04
C GLY A 116 4.08 4.85 -12.86
N ARG A 117 3.44 5.35 -11.79
CA ARG A 117 3.37 6.80 -11.51
C ARG A 117 4.65 7.27 -10.83
N ILE A 118 5.04 8.51 -11.14
CA ILE A 118 5.98 9.26 -10.30
C ILE A 118 5.17 9.98 -9.22
N ILE A 119 5.45 9.64 -7.97
CA ILE A 119 4.72 10.13 -6.79
C ILE A 119 5.67 11.01 -5.98
N PHE A 120 5.22 12.20 -5.64
CA PHE A 120 5.95 13.16 -4.82
C PHE A 120 5.41 13.13 -3.40
N ILE A 121 6.26 12.73 -2.46
CA ILE A 121 5.91 12.57 -1.05
C ILE A 121 6.62 13.66 -0.25
N PRO A 122 5.90 14.63 0.35
CA PRO A 122 6.49 15.61 1.25
C PRO A 122 7.30 14.96 2.38
N ASN A 123 8.47 15.51 2.68
CA ASN A 123 9.37 14.93 3.69
C ASN A 123 8.80 15.04 5.12
N ASN A 124 7.90 15.99 5.40
CA ASN A 124 7.23 16.08 6.70
C ASN A 124 6.36 14.85 7.01
N TYR A 125 5.98 14.05 6.01
CA TYR A 125 5.16 12.87 6.22
C TYR A 125 5.88 11.76 7.00
N ILE A 126 7.22 11.76 7.06
CA ILE A 126 7.94 10.80 7.91
C ILE A 126 7.59 10.90 9.40
N PHE A 127 7.06 12.04 9.84
CA PHE A 127 6.69 12.28 11.24
C PHE A 127 5.25 11.87 11.57
N THR A 128 4.42 11.64 10.55
CA THR A 128 2.96 11.50 10.72
C THR A 128 2.42 10.21 10.08
N ASP A 129 3.04 9.75 9.01
CA ASP A 129 2.58 8.61 8.22
C ASP A 129 3.56 7.41 8.35
N MET A 130 3.04 6.20 8.15
CA MET A 130 3.84 4.98 8.18
C MET A 130 4.58 4.78 6.85
N ILE A 131 5.89 4.58 6.92
CA ILE A 131 6.73 4.20 5.78
C ILE A 131 7.42 2.87 6.11
N ALA A 132 7.18 1.85 5.29
CA ALA A 132 7.86 0.57 5.42
C ALA A 132 8.92 0.43 4.32
N ASN A 133 10.18 0.19 4.72
CA ASN A 133 11.28 -0.05 3.78
C ASN A 133 11.47 -1.57 3.57
N TYR A 134 11.37 -2.02 2.32
CA TYR A 134 11.48 -3.43 1.91
C TYR A 134 12.87 -3.85 1.46
N SER A 135 13.81 -2.90 1.37
CA SER A 135 15.20 -3.15 0.94
C SER A 135 16.25 -2.61 1.90
N HIS A 136 15.82 -2.22 3.11
CA HIS A 136 16.67 -1.54 4.09
C HIS A 136 17.97 -2.30 4.37
N ALA A 137 19.08 -1.55 4.37
CA ALA A 137 20.41 -2.09 4.66
C ALA A 137 20.78 -3.33 3.83
N GLY A 138 20.27 -3.43 2.60
CA GLY A 138 20.53 -4.52 1.67
C GLY A 138 19.70 -5.79 1.89
N LEU A 139 18.79 -5.81 2.87
CA LEU A 139 17.82 -6.89 3.06
C LEU A 139 16.65 -6.70 2.10
N LYS A 140 16.79 -7.18 0.87
CA LYS A 140 15.77 -7.09 -0.18
C LYS A 140 14.74 -8.22 -0.11
N THR A 141 14.46 -8.72 1.09
CA THR A 141 13.67 -9.95 1.27
C THR A 141 12.45 -9.68 2.15
N VAL A 142 11.31 -10.18 1.69
CA VAL A 142 10.02 -9.99 2.34
C VAL A 142 9.28 -11.32 2.40
N TRP A 143 8.38 -11.43 3.39
CA TRP A 143 7.42 -12.52 3.44
C TRP A 143 6.27 -12.23 2.47
N ASP A 144 5.96 -13.22 1.64
CA ASP A 144 4.76 -13.25 0.82
C ASP A 144 3.97 -14.53 1.18
N GLY A 145 2.68 -14.55 0.85
CA GLY A 145 1.77 -15.59 1.31
C GLY A 145 0.65 -15.89 0.32
N ILE A 146 0.44 -17.17 0.02
CA ILE A 146 -0.64 -17.65 -0.85
C ILE A 146 -1.68 -18.36 0.01
N ASP A 147 -2.93 -17.95 -0.16
CA ASP A 147 -4.07 -18.54 0.52
C ASP A 147 -4.95 -19.26 -0.49
N PHE A 148 -5.33 -20.50 -0.17
CA PHE A 148 -6.30 -21.28 -0.95
C PHE A 148 -7.17 -22.12 -0.01
N TYR A 149 -8.30 -22.59 -0.52
CA TYR A 149 -9.37 -23.20 0.27
C TYR A 149 -9.68 -24.60 -0.26
N ILE A 150 -9.77 -25.56 0.67
CA ILE A 150 -10.19 -26.95 0.38
C ILE A 150 -11.45 -27.28 1.18
N THR A 151 -12.24 -28.25 0.73
CA THR A 151 -13.46 -28.68 1.45
C THR A 151 -13.13 -29.31 2.80
N PHE A 152 -14.11 -29.38 3.71
CA PHE A 152 -13.92 -30.03 5.02
C PHE A 152 -13.60 -31.53 4.92
N ASP A 153 -14.09 -32.20 3.87
CA ASP A 153 -13.87 -33.63 3.63
C ASP A 153 -12.52 -33.93 2.95
N SER A 154 -11.79 -32.89 2.52
CA SER A 154 -10.51 -33.05 1.85
C SER A 154 -9.41 -33.49 2.82
N ASN A 155 -8.40 -34.18 2.29
CA ASN A 155 -7.21 -34.54 3.05
C ASN A 155 -6.31 -33.31 3.33
N VAL A 156 -6.59 -32.62 4.44
CA VAL A 156 -5.88 -31.39 4.86
C VAL A 156 -4.37 -31.62 5.00
N ALA A 157 -3.97 -32.73 5.60
CA ALA A 157 -2.56 -33.05 5.83
C ALA A 157 -1.78 -33.21 4.51
N LYS A 158 -2.39 -33.90 3.53
CA LYS A 158 -1.81 -34.06 2.19
C LYS A 158 -1.74 -32.73 1.45
N ALA A 159 -2.78 -31.90 1.51
CA ALA A 159 -2.78 -30.58 0.90
C ALA A 159 -1.69 -29.66 1.50
N GLN A 160 -1.51 -29.67 2.83
CA GLN A 160 -0.43 -28.94 3.50
C GLN A 160 0.96 -29.46 3.10
N ALA A 161 1.11 -30.78 2.94
CA ALA A 161 2.37 -31.39 2.48
C ALA A 161 2.72 -30.95 1.05
N ILE A 162 1.74 -30.94 0.13
CA ILE A 162 1.91 -30.43 -1.24
C ILE A 162 2.34 -28.96 -1.22
N ALA A 163 1.64 -28.11 -0.48
CA ALA A 163 1.98 -26.69 -0.37
C ALA A 163 3.39 -26.49 0.20
N LYS A 164 3.78 -27.28 1.20
CA LYS A 164 5.12 -27.26 1.80
C LYS A 164 6.21 -27.67 0.80
N GLU A 165 5.99 -28.74 0.04
CA GLU A 165 6.94 -29.23 -0.96
C GLU A 165 7.18 -28.17 -2.04
N VAL A 166 6.09 -27.64 -2.62
CA VAL A 166 6.14 -26.65 -3.69
C VAL A 166 6.80 -25.36 -3.20
N THR A 167 6.34 -24.79 -2.09
CA THR A 167 6.92 -23.54 -1.55
C THR A 167 8.40 -23.70 -1.22
N ARG A 168 8.80 -24.84 -0.63
CA ARG A 168 10.22 -25.12 -0.34
C ARG A 168 11.05 -25.25 -1.61
N LYS A 169 10.53 -25.89 -2.67
CA LYS A 169 11.21 -26.04 -3.97
C LYS A 169 11.54 -24.68 -4.59
N TYR A 170 10.56 -23.78 -4.68
CA TYR A 170 10.73 -22.49 -5.37
C TYR A 170 11.34 -21.39 -4.48
N ALA A 171 11.10 -21.41 -3.16
CA ALA A 171 11.62 -20.40 -2.25
C ALA A 171 13.06 -20.66 -1.76
N LYS A 172 13.61 -21.87 -1.98
CA LYS A 172 14.92 -22.30 -1.44
C LYS A 172 16.04 -21.27 -1.64
N GLY A 173 16.20 -20.77 -2.87
CA GLY A 173 17.23 -19.79 -3.19
C GLY A 173 17.09 -18.49 -2.38
N TYR A 174 15.86 -18.01 -2.21
CA TYR A 174 15.57 -16.82 -1.40
C TYR A 174 15.79 -17.07 0.08
N THR A 175 15.42 -18.24 0.61
CA THR A 175 15.66 -18.64 2.00
C THR A 175 17.16 -18.62 2.33
N ASP A 176 17.99 -19.22 1.47
CA ASP A 176 19.44 -19.29 1.67
C ASP A 176 20.10 -17.90 1.60
N MET A 177 19.68 -17.06 0.65
CA MET A 177 20.13 -15.67 0.55
C MET A 177 19.73 -14.85 1.79
N THR A 178 18.48 -14.97 2.22
CA THR A 178 17.94 -14.25 3.38
C THR A 178 18.69 -14.63 4.66
N ARG A 179 18.98 -15.91 4.85
CA ARG A 179 19.76 -16.39 6.00
C ARG A 179 21.12 -15.70 6.09
N LYS A 180 21.82 -15.56 4.95
CA LYS A 180 23.11 -14.85 4.88
C LYS A 180 22.96 -13.35 5.16
N GLN A 181 21.94 -12.70 4.58
CA GLN A 181 21.68 -11.26 4.77
C GLN A 181 21.28 -10.93 6.21
N LEU A 182 20.36 -11.68 6.81
CA LEU A 182 19.97 -11.50 8.21
C LEU A 182 21.14 -11.70 9.16
N ASN A 183 21.99 -12.70 8.92
CA ASN A 183 23.19 -12.90 9.75
C ASN A 183 24.15 -11.70 9.72
N ARG A 184 24.27 -11.02 8.57
CA ARG A 184 25.05 -9.77 8.48
C ARG A 184 24.41 -8.61 9.24
N LEU A 185 23.08 -8.56 9.30
CA LEU A 185 22.34 -7.50 9.98
C LEU A 185 22.23 -7.70 11.49
N ARG A 186 22.44 -8.91 12.00
CA ARG A 186 22.46 -9.21 13.44
C ARG A 186 23.53 -8.45 14.22
N SER A 187 24.62 -8.04 13.57
CA SER A 187 25.65 -7.24 14.24
C SER A 187 25.25 -5.77 14.40
N LYS A 188 24.41 -5.26 13.49
CA LYS A 188 23.94 -3.86 13.49
C LYS A 188 22.60 -3.68 14.21
N TYR A 189 21.76 -4.70 14.20
CA TYR A 189 20.42 -4.68 14.79
C TYR A 189 20.23 -5.86 15.74
N SER A 190 19.55 -5.64 16.85
CA SER A 190 19.17 -6.69 17.82
C SER A 190 18.02 -7.56 17.30
N ILE A 191 18.26 -8.23 16.17
CA ILE A 191 17.30 -9.12 15.51
C ILE A 191 17.44 -10.51 16.11
N ARG A 192 16.35 -11.03 16.71
CA ARG A 192 16.29 -12.41 17.21
C ARG A 192 16.45 -13.39 16.06
N ASN A 193 16.88 -14.62 16.39
CA ASN A 193 17.02 -15.69 15.40
C ASN A 193 15.68 -15.91 14.68
N THR A 194 15.60 -15.48 13.42
CA THR A 194 14.36 -15.48 12.66
C THR A 194 14.31 -16.73 11.82
N ALA A 195 13.28 -17.55 12.01
CA ALA A 195 13.05 -18.73 11.18
C ALA A 195 12.71 -18.27 9.74
N VAL A 196 13.59 -18.62 8.80
CA VAL A 196 13.49 -18.29 7.37
C VAL A 196 12.82 -19.37 6.52
N GLU A 197 12.52 -20.53 7.11
CA GLU A 197 11.87 -21.62 6.38
C GLU A 197 10.39 -21.30 6.09
N PRO A 198 9.84 -21.74 4.94
CA PRO A 198 8.43 -21.55 4.62
C PRO A 198 7.50 -22.08 5.72
N ARG A 199 6.39 -21.37 5.95
CA ARG A 199 5.41 -21.69 6.99
C ARG A 199 4.08 -22.02 6.35
N ILE A 200 3.58 -23.22 6.58
CA ILE A 200 2.27 -23.65 6.10
C ILE A 200 1.34 -23.70 7.30
N LEU A 201 0.25 -22.94 7.22
CA LEU A 201 -0.73 -22.79 8.29
C LEU A 201 -2.10 -23.24 7.76
N GLY A 202 -2.85 -23.98 8.58
CA GLY A 202 -4.23 -24.37 8.28
C GLY A 202 -5.18 -23.68 9.25
N PHE A 203 -6.28 -23.14 8.73
CA PHE A 203 -7.30 -22.45 9.50
C PHE A 203 -8.69 -22.95 9.09
N LEU A 204 -9.61 -23.08 10.06
CA LEU A 204 -11.02 -23.25 9.75
C LEU A 204 -11.57 -21.97 9.12
N ASP A 205 -12.38 -22.11 8.08
CA ASP A 205 -13.04 -21.02 7.37
C ASP A 205 -14.51 -21.36 7.08
N THR A 206 -15.26 -20.41 6.52
CA THR A 206 -16.71 -20.47 6.35
C THR A 206 -17.15 -21.63 5.46
N TYR A 207 -16.41 -21.89 4.38
CA TYR A 207 -16.78 -22.88 3.36
C TYR A 207 -15.82 -24.08 3.31
N GLY A 208 -14.82 -24.13 4.18
CA GLY A 208 -13.82 -25.18 4.18
C GLY A 208 -12.62 -24.89 5.08
N VAL A 209 -11.48 -25.48 4.75
CA VAL A 209 -10.20 -25.24 5.43
C VAL A 209 -9.34 -24.32 4.57
N ARG A 210 -8.93 -23.17 5.12
CA ARG A 210 -7.98 -22.24 4.49
C ARG A 210 -6.56 -22.69 4.77
N ILE A 211 -5.80 -22.97 3.72
CA ILE A 211 -4.37 -23.23 3.81
C ILE A 211 -3.62 -21.98 3.36
N SER A 212 -2.76 -21.49 4.24
CA SER A 212 -1.95 -20.28 4.05
C SER A 212 -0.48 -20.64 4.00
N ALA A 213 0.13 -20.46 2.83
CA ALA A 213 1.50 -20.82 2.53
C ALA A 213 2.40 -19.59 2.46
N TRP A 214 3.18 -19.38 3.51
CA TRP A 214 4.10 -18.24 3.65
C TRP A 214 5.52 -18.61 3.26
N TYR A 215 6.15 -17.80 2.42
CA TYR A 215 7.52 -18.00 1.95
C TYR A 215 8.26 -16.67 1.84
N LEU A 216 9.59 -16.73 1.86
CA LEU A 216 10.44 -15.58 1.61
C LEU A 216 10.68 -15.41 0.11
N THR A 217 10.67 -14.16 -0.32
CA THR A 217 10.97 -13.78 -1.71
C THR A 217 11.72 -12.46 -1.74
N ASN A 218 12.29 -12.14 -2.90
CA ASN A 218 12.87 -10.83 -3.14
C ASN A 218 11.74 -9.79 -3.30
N SER A 219 11.87 -8.62 -2.66
CA SER A 219 10.88 -7.52 -2.70
C SER A 219 10.52 -7.06 -4.12
N TYR A 220 11.43 -7.24 -5.08
CA TYR A 220 11.26 -6.87 -6.48
C TYR A 220 10.64 -7.98 -7.35
N ALA A 221 10.52 -9.22 -6.82
CA ALA A 221 10.08 -10.41 -7.59
C ALA A 221 8.87 -11.13 -6.96
N THR A 222 8.13 -10.44 -6.08
CA THR A 222 7.01 -11.01 -5.30
C THR A 222 5.95 -11.65 -6.19
N LEU A 223 5.41 -10.90 -7.16
CA LEU A 223 4.31 -11.36 -8.02
C LEU A 223 4.66 -12.56 -8.89
N THR A 224 5.85 -12.56 -9.49
CA THR A 224 6.30 -13.67 -10.36
C THR A 224 6.37 -14.96 -9.58
N LEU A 225 7.05 -14.94 -8.42
CA LEU A 225 7.18 -16.13 -7.58
C LEU A 225 5.82 -16.59 -7.03
N ARG A 226 4.97 -15.64 -6.62
CA ARG A 226 3.61 -15.92 -6.17
C ARG A 226 2.79 -16.64 -7.24
N SER A 227 2.85 -16.16 -8.48
CA SER A 227 2.15 -16.77 -9.61
C SER A 227 2.64 -18.21 -9.85
N THR A 228 3.95 -18.41 -9.92
CA THR A 228 4.55 -19.73 -10.12
C THR A 228 4.16 -20.73 -9.03
N ILE A 229 4.29 -20.34 -7.76
CA ILE A 229 3.92 -21.21 -6.63
C ILE A 229 2.42 -21.49 -6.65
N SER A 230 1.58 -20.49 -6.90
CA SER A 230 0.12 -20.66 -6.93
C SER A 230 -0.31 -21.67 -8.00
N MET A 231 0.24 -21.57 -9.20
CA MET A 231 -0.12 -22.45 -10.31
C MET A 231 0.43 -23.87 -10.13
N GLU A 232 1.64 -24.03 -9.58
CA GLU A 232 2.19 -25.36 -9.27
C GLU A 232 1.38 -26.05 -8.16
N ILE A 233 1.00 -25.32 -7.09
CA ILE A 233 0.12 -25.85 -6.04
C ILE A 233 -1.19 -26.33 -6.68
N LEU A 234 -1.83 -25.49 -7.51
CA LEU A 234 -3.08 -25.86 -8.17
C LEU A 234 -2.93 -27.12 -9.04
N SER A 235 -1.83 -27.25 -9.79
CA SER A 235 -1.57 -28.45 -10.61
C SER A 235 -1.48 -29.70 -9.74
N LYS A 236 -0.66 -29.68 -8.68
CA LYS A 236 -0.49 -30.82 -7.78
C LYS A 236 -1.75 -31.17 -6.98
N LEU A 237 -2.56 -30.18 -6.63
CA LEU A 237 -3.85 -30.44 -5.97
C LEU A 237 -4.83 -31.15 -6.91
N LYS A 238 -4.83 -30.83 -8.20
CA LYS A 238 -5.70 -31.49 -9.20
C LYS A 238 -5.30 -32.94 -9.48
N GLU A 239 -4.04 -33.31 -9.25
CA GLU A 239 -3.55 -34.69 -9.39
C GLU A 239 -3.97 -35.58 -8.22
N ALA A 240 -4.48 -35.00 -7.12
CA ALA A 240 -4.91 -35.75 -5.95
C ALA A 240 -6.42 -36.02 -6.00
N ASP A 241 -6.81 -37.29 -5.93
CA ASP A 241 -8.22 -37.71 -5.95
C ASP A 241 -8.99 -37.39 -4.66
N ASP A 242 -8.27 -37.09 -3.56
CA ASP A 242 -8.79 -36.86 -2.20
C ASP A 242 -8.73 -35.40 -1.74
N ILE A 243 -8.51 -34.46 -2.66
CA ILE A 243 -8.48 -33.03 -2.36
C ILE A 243 -9.39 -32.25 -3.30
N PHE A 244 -10.38 -31.57 -2.72
CA PHE A 244 -11.36 -30.79 -3.44
C PHE A 244 -11.25 -29.31 -3.07
N ILE A 245 -11.20 -28.44 -4.08
CA ILE A 245 -11.20 -27.00 -3.87
C ILE A 245 -12.57 -26.57 -3.35
N SER A 246 -12.57 -25.73 -2.32
CA SER A 246 -13.80 -25.17 -1.77
C SER A 246 -14.37 -24.09 -2.67
N TYR A 247 -15.69 -24.09 -2.81
CA TYR A 247 -16.48 -23.01 -3.41
C TYR A 247 -17.50 -22.52 -2.37
N PRO A 248 -18.06 -21.32 -2.52
CA PRO A 248 -19.19 -20.90 -1.70
C PRO A 248 -20.33 -21.92 -1.82
N SER A 249 -20.63 -22.63 -0.73
CA SER A 249 -21.66 -23.66 -0.67
C SER A 249 -22.74 -23.27 0.32
N GLN A 250 -23.99 -23.60 0.00
CA GLN A 250 -25.14 -23.33 0.85
C GLN A 250 -26.02 -24.57 0.89
N SER A 251 -26.41 -24.99 2.09
CA SER A 251 -27.44 -26.01 2.27
C SER A 251 -28.81 -25.35 2.14
N LEU A 252 -29.59 -25.74 1.12
CA LEU A 252 -30.96 -25.29 0.92
C LEU A 252 -31.92 -26.37 1.40
N TYR A 253 -32.70 -26.06 2.44
CA TYR A 253 -33.81 -26.90 2.85
C TYR A 253 -35.07 -26.47 2.10
N MET A 254 -35.54 -27.32 1.18
CA MET A 254 -36.73 -27.04 0.36
C MET A 254 -37.91 -27.87 0.89
N ASP A 255 -38.76 -27.27 1.72
CA ASP A 255 -39.84 -27.98 2.43
C ASP A 255 -41.17 -28.07 1.65
N LYS A 256 -41.36 -27.29 0.56
CA LYS A 256 -42.51 -27.36 -0.37
C LYS A 256 -42.32 -26.43 -1.59
N PRO A 257 -42.97 -26.71 -2.74
CA PRO A 257 -42.90 -25.84 -3.92
C PRO A 257 -43.53 -24.48 -3.63
N ALA A 258 -42.92 -23.41 -4.15
CA ALA A 258 -43.49 -22.07 -4.10
C ALA A 258 -44.90 -22.09 -4.73
N PRO A 259 -45.97 -21.69 -4.01
CA PRO A 259 -47.29 -21.62 -4.60
C PRO A 259 -47.30 -20.55 -5.70
N LYS A 260 -47.43 -20.99 -6.96
CA LYS A 260 -47.82 -20.12 -8.07
C LYS A 260 -49.32 -19.87 -7.98
N ASN A 261 -49.76 -19.07 -7.01
CA ASN A 261 -51.05 -18.41 -7.17
C ASN A 261 -50.82 -17.14 -7.99
N LEU A 262 -50.95 -17.29 -9.31
CA LEU A 262 -51.55 -16.27 -10.17
C LEU A 262 -52.76 -16.91 -10.85
N GLU A 263 -53.74 -17.34 -10.05
CA GLU A 263 -55.10 -17.48 -10.56
C GLU A 263 -55.87 -16.22 -10.16
N GLU A 264 -55.97 -15.27 -11.08
CA GLU A 264 -57.13 -14.37 -11.08
C GLU A 264 -58.36 -15.22 -11.37
N LYS A 265 -59.07 -15.59 -10.31
CA LYS A 265 -60.48 -15.99 -10.44
C LYS A 265 -61.26 -14.80 -11.02
N SER A 266 -61.77 -14.92 -12.24
CA SER A 266 -63.06 -14.31 -12.57
C SER A 266 -64.03 -15.43 -12.95
N GLU A 267 -65.09 -15.51 -12.15
CA GLU A 267 -66.14 -16.50 -12.21
C GLU A 267 -66.94 -16.40 -13.51
N LYS A 268 -67.36 -17.57 -13.99
CA LYS A 268 -68.47 -17.72 -14.95
C LYS A 268 -69.68 -16.90 -14.50
N SER A 269 -70.10 -15.97 -15.35
CA SER A 269 -71.49 -15.56 -15.45
C SER A 269 -72.12 -16.27 -16.65
N GLU A 270 -72.51 -17.53 -16.46
CA GLU A 270 -73.66 -18.06 -17.19
C GLU A 270 -74.88 -17.22 -16.78
N LYS A 271 -75.32 -16.33 -17.67
CA LYS A 271 -76.71 -15.94 -17.74
C LYS A 271 -77.25 -16.36 -19.10
N SER A 272 -77.92 -17.52 -19.06
CA SER A 272 -79.17 -17.78 -19.76
C SER A 272 -79.93 -16.49 -20.10
N ILE A 273 -80.42 -16.40 -21.34
CA ILE A 273 -81.78 -16.00 -21.75
C ILE A 273 -81.75 -15.87 -23.29
N PHE A 274 -82.46 -16.82 -23.93
CA PHE A 274 -83.09 -16.82 -25.26
C PHE A 274 -82.28 -16.44 -26.51
#